data_AF-A0A0D2D7E7-F1
#
_entry.id   AF-A0A0D2D7E7-F1
#
_cell.length_a   1.000
_cell.length_b   1.000
_cell.length_c   1.000
_cell.angle_alpha   90.00
_cell.angle_beta   90.00
_cell.angle_gamma   90.00
#
_symmetry.space_group_name_H-M   'P 1'
#
loop_
_entity.id
_entity.type
_entity.pdbx_description
1 polymer ?
#
loop_
_entity_poly.entity_id
_entity_poly.type
_entity_poly.pdbx_seq_one_letter_code
_entity_poly.pdbx_strand_id
1 'polypeptide(L)'
;MAEAEQAQQIPEAAYPAPPPFWRHFTLANEEELRKIEESSTENQTPPKLPLHLAYLRPPPPPPAIAEFYTTFGQKQIIDPTKPSSLPTDQLLFNPDEPNLNHAVLLSKLTKSLLLNFLELTSILSLDPTKHEEKMADIRQLVLNIHVVINIYRPHQARESVKEMLMGILEDGQKEIDECDRLKERVEEFLQDMGTAGSPSEDVQIQGPARMDDEVSHDRMMEKQRKLWNRIHDMT
;
A
#
# COMPACT_ATOMS: atom_id res chain seq x y z
N MET A 1 25.82 -29.56 -44.95
CA MET A 1 25.22 -28.21 -44.98
C MET A 1 23.85 -28.36 -44.36
N ALA A 2 23.68 -27.91 -43.12
CA ALA A 2 22.39 -27.98 -42.43
C ALA A 2 21.58 -26.73 -42.80
N GLU A 3 20.39 -26.94 -43.37
CA GLU A 3 19.45 -25.89 -43.70
C GLU A 3 19.05 -25.12 -42.45
N ALA A 4 19.19 -23.80 -42.49
CA ALA A 4 18.60 -22.92 -41.51
C ALA A 4 17.08 -22.90 -41.75
N GLU A 5 16.31 -23.49 -40.83
CA GLU A 5 14.86 -23.31 -40.79
C GLU A 5 14.56 -21.81 -40.70
N GLN A 6 14.04 -21.28 -41.81
CA GLN A 6 13.55 -19.92 -41.89
C GLN A 6 12.38 -19.78 -40.90
N ALA A 7 12.58 -18.96 -39.87
CA ALA A 7 11.50 -18.53 -39.00
C ALA A 7 10.41 -17.89 -39.87
N GLN A 8 9.30 -18.60 -40.05
CA GLN A 8 8.11 -18.08 -40.71
C GLN A 8 7.72 -16.78 -39.99
N GLN A 9 7.78 -15.67 -40.73
CA GLN A 9 7.29 -14.38 -40.26
C GLN A 9 5.77 -14.48 -40.14
N ILE A 10 5.33 -14.77 -38.92
CA ILE A 10 3.92 -14.74 -38.52
C ILE A 10 3.44 -13.28 -38.72
N PRO A 11 2.26 -13.04 -39.31
CA PRO A 11 1.72 -11.69 -39.47
C PRO A 11 1.76 -10.94 -38.15
N GLU A 12 2.31 -9.72 -38.20
CA GLU A 12 2.65 -8.86 -37.08
C GLU A 12 1.36 -8.49 -36.31
N ALA A 13 0.99 -9.34 -35.35
CA ALA A 13 -0.07 -9.04 -34.40
C ALA A 13 0.33 -7.78 -33.61
N ALA A 14 -0.64 -6.93 -33.26
CA ALA A 14 -0.40 -5.70 -32.51
C ALA A 14 0.29 -5.92 -31.14
N TYR A 15 0.31 -7.16 -30.65
CA TYR A 15 0.97 -7.55 -29.42
C TYR A 15 1.89 -8.75 -29.65
N PRO A 16 3.06 -8.79 -28.99
CA PRO A 16 3.95 -9.93 -29.09
C PRO A 16 3.24 -11.19 -28.57
N ALA A 17 3.56 -12.34 -29.17
CA ALA A 17 3.11 -13.62 -28.66
C ALA A 17 3.58 -13.81 -27.20
N PRO A 18 2.78 -14.48 -26.35
CA PRO A 18 3.18 -14.75 -24.99
C PRO A 18 4.50 -15.54 -24.95
N PRO A 19 5.33 -15.35 -23.91
CA PRO A 19 6.62 -16.02 -23.80
C PRO A 19 6.51 -17.55 -23.92
N PRO A 20 7.42 -18.23 -24.64
CA PRO A 20 7.25 -19.64 -25.02
C PRO A 20 7.13 -20.62 -23.83
N PHE A 21 7.51 -20.19 -22.62
CA PHE A 21 7.42 -21.01 -21.42
C PHE A 21 5.99 -21.43 -21.05
N TRP A 22 4.95 -20.72 -21.53
CA TRP A 22 3.55 -21.08 -21.25
C TRP A 22 3.21 -22.51 -21.68
N ARG A 23 3.90 -23.04 -22.70
CA ARG A 23 3.70 -24.40 -23.23
C ARG A 23 4.04 -25.50 -22.22
N HIS A 24 4.83 -25.17 -21.20
CA HIS A 24 5.23 -26.12 -20.17
C HIS A 24 4.23 -26.20 -19.00
N PHE A 25 3.26 -25.29 -18.93
CA PHE A 25 2.18 -25.29 -17.92
C PHE A 25 1.09 -26.29 -18.31
N THR A 26 1.39 -27.57 -18.12
CA THR A 26 0.47 -28.69 -18.33
C THR A 26 0.25 -29.46 -17.04
N LEU A 27 -0.94 -30.04 -16.85
CA LEU A 27 -1.29 -30.82 -15.65
C LEU A 27 -0.29 -31.94 -15.35
N ALA A 28 0.22 -32.62 -16.40
CA ALA A 28 1.22 -33.67 -16.24
C ALA A 28 2.53 -33.15 -15.63
N ASN A 29 3.04 -32.02 -16.13
CA ASN A 29 4.26 -31.40 -15.63
C ASN A 29 4.08 -30.86 -14.19
N GLU A 30 2.89 -30.36 -13.85
CA GLU A 30 2.57 -29.92 -12.50
C GLU A 30 2.55 -31.08 -11.50
N GLU A 31 1.94 -32.22 -11.88
CA GLU A 31 1.95 -33.44 -11.06
C GLU A 31 3.36 -34.00 -10.88
N GLU A 32 4.18 -33.98 -11.94
CA GLU A 32 5.59 -34.38 -11.86
C GLU A 32 6.40 -33.49 -10.92
N LEU A 33 6.22 -32.17 -11.01
CA LEU A 33 6.86 -31.22 -10.10
C LEU A 33 6.43 -31.49 -8.65
N ARG A 34 5.14 -31.72 -8.40
CA ARG A 34 4.60 -31.98 -7.06
C ARG A 34 5.22 -33.24 -6.45
N LYS A 35 5.35 -34.32 -7.22
CA LYS A 35 6.01 -35.56 -6.78
C LYS A 35 7.48 -35.33 -6.40
N ILE A 36 8.19 -34.52 -7.19
CA ILE A 36 9.59 -34.19 -6.92
C ILE A 36 9.70 -33.37 -5.63
N GLU A 37 8.80 -32.41 -5.42
CA GLU A 37 8.75 -31.58 -4.20
C GLU A 37 8.40 -32.38 -2.95
N GLU A 38 7.39 -33.27 -3.03
CA GLU A 38 7.03 -34.20 -1.94
C GLU A 38 8.19 -35.16 -1.59
N SER A 39 8.99 -35.56 -2.59
CA SER A 39 10.16 -36.42 -2.37
C SER A 39 11.41 -35.66 -1.88
N SER A 40 11.43 -34.34 -2.00
CA SER A 40 12.58 -33.49 -1.64
C SER A 40 12.43 -33.01 -0.19
N THR A 41 13.24 -33.55 0.73
CA THR A 41 13.27 -33.11 2.14
C THR A 41 13.89 -31.71 2.26
N GLU A 42 13.31 -30.83 3.10
CA GLU A 42 13.57 -29.37 3.24
C GLU A 42 15.04 -28.92 3.40
N ASN A 43 16.00 -29.81 3.64
CA ASN A 43 17.40 -29.48 3.94
C ASN A 43 18.39 -29.65 2.77
N GLN A 44 17.93 -29.86 1.53
CA GLN A 44 18.80 -29.96 0.36
C GLN A 44 18.61 -28.79 -0.61
N THR A 45 19.71 -28.31 -1.21
CA THR A 45 19.67 -27.33 -2.30
C THR A 45 18.72 -27.82 -3.39
N PRO A 46 17.83 -26.96 -3.92
CA PRO A 46 16.79 -27.39 -4.84
C PRO A 46 17.41 -28.15 -6.03
N PRO A 47 16.92 -29.35 -6.34
CA PRO A 47 17.48 -30.16 -7.43
C PRO A 47 17.38 -29.40 -8.74
N LYS A 48 18.42 -29.49 -9.59
CA LYS A 48 18.43 -28.84 -10.90
C LYS A 48 17.39 -29.50 -11.81
N LEU A 49 16.22 -28.87 -11.93
CA LEU A 49 15.10 -29.41 -12.69
C LEU A 49 15.36 -29.36 -14.21
N PRO A 50 14.77 -30.31 -14.96
CA PRO A 50 14.65 -30.20 -16.41
C PRO A 50 13.97 -28.89 -16.81
N LEU A 51 14.30 -28.37 -18.00
CA LEU A 51 13.85 -27.05 -18.46
C LEU A 51 12.32 -26.88 -18.40
N HIS A 52 11.56 -27.91 -18.78
CA HIS A 52 10.09 -27.88 -18.77
C HIS A 52 9.48 -27.84 -17.36
N LEU A 53 10.15 -28.37 -16.34
CA LEU A 53 9.71 -28.25 -14.94
C LEU A 53 10.26 -27.00 -14.26
N ALA A 54 11.44 -26.52 -14.69
CA ALA A 54 12.06 -25.32 -14.15
C ALA A 54 11.21 -24.06 -14.38
N TYR A 55 10.51 -23.98 -15.53
CA TYR A 55 9.62 -22.86 -15.84
C TYR A 55 8.37 -22.78 -14.98
N LEU A 56 7.98 -23.88 -14.33
CA LEU A 56 6.85 -23.89 -13.40
C LEU A 56 7.19 -23.24 -12.05
N ARG A 57 8.48 -23.06 -11.76
CA ARG A 57 8.94 -22.30 -10.60
C ARG A 57 9.19 -20.85 -10.97
N PRO A 58 8.82 -19.90 -10.10
CA PRO A 58 9.28 -18.53 -10.23
C PRO A 58 10.81 -18.50 -10.34
N PRO A 59 11.38 -17.68 -11.26
CA PRO A 59 12.82 -17.51 -11.31
C PRO A 59 13.31 -16.94 -9.97
N PRO A 60 14.55 -17.26 -9.55
CA PRO A 60 15.12 -16.67 -8.36
C PRO A 60 15.20 -15.14 -8.52
N PRO A 61 15.12 -14.38 -7.41
CA PRO A 61 15.31 -12.94 -7.48
C PRO A 61 16.67 -12.61 -8.11
N PRO A 62 16.80 -11.44 -8.77
CA PRO A 62 18.09 -10.98 -9.26
C PRO A 62 19.15 -11.05 -8.14
N PRO A 63 20.40 -11.42 -8.46
CA PRO A 63 21.47 -11.46 -7.46
C PRO A 63 21.58 -10.13 -6.72
N ALA A 64 21.91 -10.12 -5.43
CA ALA A 64 22.11 -8.88 -4.67
C ALA A 64 23.25 -7.99 -5.21
N ILE A 65 24.13 -8.55 -6.05
CA ILE A 65 25.21 -7.84 -6.76
C ILE A 65 24.68 -7.11 -8.01
N ALA A 66 23.49 -7.46 -8.49
CA ALA A 66 22.91 -6.80 -9.65
C ALA A 66 22.66 -5.33 -9.30
N GLU A 67 23.27 -4.42 -10.06
CA GLU A 67 23.03 -2.98 -9.91
C GLU A 67 21.78 -2.54 -10.66
N PHE A 68 21.38 -3.29 -11.69
CA PHE A 68 20.29 -2.94 -12.59
C PHE A 68 19.35 -4.12 -12.83
N TYR A 69 18.06 -3.83 -12.99
CA TYR A 69 17.05 -4.75 -13.53
C TYR A 69 16.34 -4.08 -14.73
N THR A 70 15.82 -4.87 -15.65
CA THR A 70 15.14 -4.33 -16.84
C THR A 70 13.64 -4.33 -16.63
N THR A 71 13.02 -3.15 -16.73
CA THR A 71 11.57 -2.98 -16.65
C THR A 71 11.13 -2.19 -17.88
N PHE A 72 10.17 -2.72 -18.65
CA PHE A 72 9.67 -2.08 -19.89
C PHE A 72 10.79 -1.70 -20.89
N GLY A 73 11.85 -2.51 -20.96
CA GLY A 73 12.99 -2.24 -21.83
C GLY A 73 13.98 -1.19 -21.31
N GLN A 74 13.76 -0.63 -20.11
CA GLN A 74 14.66 0.32 -19.47
C GLN A 74 15.41 -0.32 -18.31
N LYS A 75 16.70 -0.02 -18.20
CA LYS A 75 17.52 -0.41 -17.04
C LYS A 75 17.17 0.48 -15.87
N GLN A 76 16.66 -0.11 -14.80
CA GLN A 76 16.33 0.52 -13.53
C GLN A 76 17.40 0.16 -12.50
N ILE A 77 17.85 1.12 -11.70
CA ILE A 77 18.79 0.86 -10.60
C ILE A 77 18.05 0.20 -9.44
N ILE A 78 18.66 -0.83 -8.85
CA ILE A 78 18.09 -1.58 -7.72
C ILE A 78 18.15 -0.77 -6.41
N ASP A 79 19.20 0.03 -6.24
CA ASP A 79 19.39 0.90 -5.08
C ASP A 79 18.63 2.24 -5.24
N PRO A 80 17.54 2.49 -4.49
CA PRO A 80 16.76 3.72 -4.58
C PRO A 80 17.52 4.94 -4.05
N THR A 81 18.62 4.74 -3.34
CA THR A 81 19.44 5.80 -2.73
C THR A 81 20.44 6.39 -3.71
N LYS A 82 20.75 5.69 -4.81
CA LYS A 82 21.62 6.22 -5.86
C LYS A 82 20.78 7.02 -6.85
N PRO A 83 21.11 8.29 -7.13
CA PRO A 83 20.37 9.09 -8.11
C PRO A 83 20.56 8.46 -9.50
N SER A 84 19.57 7.67 -9.93
CA SER A 84 19.63 6.86 -11.14
C SER A 84 19.52 7.64 -12.44
N SER A 85 19.21 8.94 -12.41
CA SER A 85 18.72 9.61 -13.60
C SER A 85 19.76 10.38 -14.40
N LEU A 86 20.91 10.77 -13.83
CA LEU A 86 21.92 11.57 -14.55
C LEU A 86 23.35 11.20 -14.12
N PRO A 87 24.33 11.23 -15.05
CA PRO A 87 25.74 11.17 -14.68
C PRO A 87 26.13 12.38 -13.82
N THR A 88 27.07 12.19 -12.89
CA THR A 88 27.51 13.23 -11.94
C THR A 88 27.96 14.51 -12.62
N ASP A 89 28.56 14.41 -13.81
CA ASP A 89 29.04 15.55 -14.62
C ASP A 89 27.90 16.48 -15.09
N GLN A 90 26.65 16.00 -15.07
CA GLN A 90 25.46 16.76 -15.43
C GLN A 90 24.76 17.39 -14.20
N LEU A 91 25.22 17.09 -12.99
CA LEU A 91 24.63 17.67 -11.78
C LEU A 91 25.16 19.09 -11.57
N LEU A 92 24.23 20.02 -11.35
CA LEU A 92 24.53 21.42 -11.01
C LEU A 92 24.78 21.61 -9.50
N PHE A 93 24.78 20.52 -8.74
CA PHE A 93 24.93 20.49 -7.29
C PHE A 93 25.59 19.17 -6.87
N ASN A 94 26.24 19.17 -5.71
CA ASN A 94 26.83 17.96 -5.15
C ASN A 94 25.76 17.19 -4.36
N PRO A 95 25.43 15.94 -4.74
CA PRO A 95 24.43 15.14 -4.05
C PRO A 95 24.88 14.69 -2.64
N ASP A 96 26.20 14.61 -2.40
CA ASP A 96 26.78 14.11 -1.14
C ASP A 96 26.97 15.19 -0.06
N GLU A 97 26.49 16.42 -0.29
CA GLU A 97 26.59 17.50 0.70
C GLU A 97 25.67 17.22 1.91
N PRO A 98 26.22 17.10 3.14
CA PRO A 98 25.48 16.62 4.31
C PRO A 98 24.38 17.57 4.81
N ASN A 99 24.38 18.83 4.38
CA ASN A 99 23.41 19.86 4.77
C ASN A 99 22.68 20.46 3.56
N LEU A 100 22.47 19.67 2.51
CA LEU A 100 21.79 20.16 1.31
C LEU A 100 20.33 20.49 1.62
N ASN A 101 20.00 21.79 1.69
CA ASN A 101 18.63 22.23 1.85
C ASN A 101 17.88 22.07 0.52
N HIS A 102 17.17 20.94 0.36
CA HIS A 102 16.43 20.59 -0.86
C HIS A 102 15.43 21.68 -1.29
N ALA A 103 14.78 22.36 -0.34
CA ALA A 103 13.81 23.40 -0.64
C ALA A 103 14.47 24.65 -1.24
N VAL A 104 15.63 25.05 -0.70
CA VAL A 104 16.42 26.18 -1.22
C VAL A 104 17.00 25.84 -2.59
N LEU A 105 17.54 24.63 -2.76
CA LEU A 105 18.08 24.17 -4.03
C LEU A 105 16.99 24.13 -5.12
N LEU A 106 15.84 23.52 -4.82
CA LEU A 106 14.71 23.47 -5.73
C LEU A 106 14.22 24.88 -6.10
N SER A 107 14.12 25.78 -5.12
CA SER A 107 13.74 27.18 -5.36
C SER A 107 14.75 27.94 -6.22
N LYS A 108 16.05 27.66 -6.07
CA LYS A 108 17.11 28.25 -6.90
C LYS A 108 17.02 27.76 -8.34
N LEU A 109 16.84 26.44 -8.54
CA LEU A 109 16.72 25.84 -9.86
C LEU A 109 15.46 26.29 -10.59
N THR A 110 14.31 26.40 -9.91
CA THR A 110 13.06 26.89 -10.54
C THR A 110 13.15 28.37 -10.92
N LYS A 111 13.79 29.20 -10.09
CA LYS A 111 14.09 30.60 -10.46
C LYS A 111 15.02 30.68 -11.66
N SER A 112 16.07 29.86 -11.70
CA SER A 112 16.98 29.79 -12.86
C SER A 112 16.28 29.30 -14.12
N LEU A 113 15.35 28.34 -14.00
CA LEU A 113 14.52 27.85 -15.10
C LEU A 113 13.62 28.97 -15.67
N LEU A 114 12.98 29.75 -14.79
CA LEU A 114 12.15 30.88 -15.19
C LEU A 114 12.95 31.96 -15.92
N LEU A 115 14.16 32.28 -15.44
CA LEU A 115 15.06 33.23 -16.09
C LEU A 115 15.49 32.74 -17.47
N ASN A 116 15.89 31.47 -17.61
CA ASN A 116 16.26 30.90 -18.90
C ASN A 116 15.07 30.85 -19.88
N PHE A 117 13.85 30.63 -19.39
CA PHE A 117 12.65 30.69 -20.21
C PHE A 117 12.36 32.13 -20.71
N LEU A 118 12.59 33.14 -19.87
CA LEU A 118 12.44 34.55 -20.26
C LEU A 118 13.51 34.97 -21.28
N GLU A 119 14.75 34.50 -21.10
CA GLU A 119 15.83 34.68 -22.08
C GLU A 119 15.49 34.00 -23.41
N LEU A 120 14.99 32.76 -23.37
CA LEU A 120 14.55 32.04 -24.57
C LEU A 120 13.45 32.82 -25.31
N THR A 121 12.45 33.32 -24.60
CA THR A 121 11.38 34.14 -25.19
C THR A 121 11.94 35.41 -25.86
N SER A 122 12.94 36.02 -25.24
CA SER A 122 13.60 37.22 -25.78
C SER A 122 14.44 36.89 -27.02
N ILE A 123 15.16 35.76 -27.01
CA ILE A 123 15.92 35.27 -28.17
C ILE A 123 14.99 34.93 -29.31
N LEU A 124 13.88 34.24 -29.06
CA LEU A 124 12.90 33.91 -30.11
C LEU A 124 12.25 35.15 -30.74
N SER A 125 12.18 36.26 -30.00
CA SER A 125 11.69 37.55 -30.51
C SER A 125 12.73 38.26 -31.39
N LEU A 126 14.01 38.20 -31.02
CA LEU A 126 15.10 38.91 -31.72
C LEU A 126 15.74 38.10 -32.85
N ASP A 127 16.07 36.83 -32.58
CA ASP A 127 16.75 35.91 -33.49
C ASP A 127 16.35 34.44 -33.18
N PRO A 128 15.35 33.90 -33.90
CA PRO A 128 14.86 32.55 -33.69
C PRO A 128 15.89 31.44 -33.95
N THR A 129 17.01 31.74 -34.62
CA THR A 129 18.01 30.72 -34.99
C THR A 129 18.89 30.29 -33.81
N LYS A 130 18.96 31.10 -32.74
CA LYS A 130 19.84 30.87 -31.58
C LYS A 130 19.17 30.21 -30.38
N HIS A 131 18.04 29.54 -30.57
CA HIS A 131 17.27 28.94 -29.48
C HIS A 131 17.89 27.66 -28.90
N GLU A 132 18.77 26.99 -29.64
CA GLU A 132 19.28 25.65 -29.32
C GLU A 132 20.07 25.61 -27.99
N GLU A 133 20.94 26.59 -27.76
CA GLU A 133 21.74 26.68 -26.53
C GLU A 133 20.84 26.83 -25.29
N LYS A 134 19.84 27.71 -25.34
CA LYS A 134 18.91 27.91 -24.23
C LYS A 134 17.96 26.74 -24.02
N MET A 135 17.59 26.03 -25.07
CA MET A 135 16.82 24.79 -24.95
C MET A 135 17.63 23.69 -24.25
N ALA A 136 18.94 23.60 -24.52
CA ALA A 136 19.83 22.69 -23.81
C ALA A 136 19.95 23.06 -22.32
N ASP A 137 20.13 24.34 -21.98
CA ASP A 137 20.17 24.83 -20.60
C ASP A 137 18.88 24.52 -19.84
N ILE A 138 17.72 24.77 -20.46
CA ILE A 138 16.40 24.46 -19.88
C ILE A 138 16.27 22.95 -19.63
N ARG A 139 16.66 22.11 -20.60
CA ARG A 139 16.65 20.66 -20.44
C ARG A 139 17.51 20.24 -19.26
N GLN A 140 18.71 20.80 -19.14
CA GLN A 140 19.62 20.52 -18.04
C GLN A 140 19.02 20.89 -16.68
N LEU A 141 18.39 22.05 -16.58
CA LEU A 141 17.73 22.52 -15.37
C LEU A 141 16.57 21.62 -14.95
N VAL A 142 15.72 21.22 -15.89
CA VAL A 142 14.58 20.32 -15.62
C VAL A 142 15.06 18.94 -15.15
N LEU A 143 16.09 18.39 -15.78
CA LEU A 143 16.68 17.12 -15.37
C LEU A 143 17.25 17.21 -13.94
N ASN A 144 17.95 18.30 -13.61
CA ASN A 144 18.46 18.54 -12.26
C ASN A 144 17.34 18.69 -11.22
N ILE A 145 16.25 19.41 -11.55
CA ILE A 145 15.06 19.51 -10.70
C ILE A 145 14.49 18.11 -10.40
N HIS A 146 14.40 17.26 -11.42
CA HIS A 146 13.92 15.89 -11.26
C HIS A 146 14.81 15.08 -10.30
N VAL A 147 16.13 15.21 -10.40
CA VAL A 147 17.06 14.57 -9.45
C VAL A 147 16.81 15.07 -8.02
N VAL A 148 16.67 16.38 -7.82
CA VAL A 148 16.41 16.95 -6.47
C VAL A 148 15.12 16.40 -5.88
N ILE A 149 14.05 16.32 -6.69
CA ILE A 149 12.77 15.75 -6.26
C ILE A 149 12.95 14.27 -5.89
N ASN A 150 13.70 13.51 -6.68
CA ASN A 150 13.95 12.10 -6.43
C ASN A 150 14.73 11.87 -5.13
N ILE A 151 15.74 12.68 -4.83
CA ILE A 151 16.47 12.62 -3.56
C ILE A 151 15.53 12.86 -2.37
N TYR A 152 14.47 13.67 -2.53
CA TYR A 152 13.51 13.94 -1.47
C TYR A 152 12.45 12.84 -1.27
N ARG A 153 12.28 11.90 -2.23
CA ARG A 153 11.26 10.83 -2.19
C ARG A 153 11.34 9.95 -0.94
N PRO A 154 12.53 9.49 -0.49
CA PRO A 154 12.61 8.65 0.71
C PRO A 154 12.15 9.39 1.97
N HIS A 155 12.43 10.69 2.09
CA HIS A 155 11.93 11.51 3.19
C HIS A 155 10.40 11.65 3.13
N GLN A 156 9.85 11.95 1.96
CA GLN A 156 8.39 12.02 1.75
C GLN A 156 7.68 10.72 2.13
N ALA A 157 8.23 9.56 1.73
CA ALA A 157 7.67 8.26 2.06
C ALA A 157 7.65 8.01 3.58
N ARG A 158 8.71 8.40 4.29
CA ARG A 158 8.78 8.28 5.77
C ARG A 158 7.74 9.16 6.46
N GLU A 159 7.61 10.41 6.06
CA GLU A 159 6.58 11.30 6.63
C GLU A 159 5.16 10.82 6.31
N SER A 160 4.92 10.28 5.11
CA SER A 160 3.63 9.69 4.76
C SER A 160 3.28 8.46 5.60
N VAL A 161 4.25 7.59 5.87
CA VAL A 161 4.06 6.44 6.79
C VAL A 161 3.79 6.92 8.22
N LYS A 162 4.53 7.92 8.67
CA LYS A 162 4.32 8.52 9.99
C LYS A 162 2.91 9.11 10.12
N GLU A 163 2.44 9.85 9.11
CA GLU A 163 1.08 10.39 9.07
C GLU A 163 0.03 9.27 9.14
N MET A 164 0.20 8.20 8.36
CA MET A 164 -0.67 7.03 8.42
C MET A 164 -0.70 6.40 9.82
N LEU A 165 0.45 6.23 10.46
CA LEU A 165 0.55 5.65 11.81
C LEU A 165 -0.05 6.57 12.88
N MET A 166 0.11 7.89 12.75
CA MET A 166 -0.55 8.85 13.64
C MET A 166 -2.07 8.76 13.51
N GLY A 167 -2.60 8.64 12.29
CA GLY A 167 -4.04 8.43 12.07
C GLY A 167 -4.56 7.16 12.74
N ILE A 168 -3.84 6.04 12.61
CA ILE A 168 -4.20 4.78 13.29
C ILE A 168 -4.23 4.94 14.81
N LEU A 169 -3.27 5.68 15.38
CA LEU A 169 -3.21 5.93 16.82
C LEU A 169 -4.37 6.82 17.29
N GLU A 170 -4.70 7.86 16.53
CA GLU A 170 -5.83 8.73 16.82
C GLU A 170 -7.16 7.97 16.77
N ASP A 171 -7.35 7.09 15.79
CA ASP A 171 -8.56 6.27 15.70
C ASP A 171 -8.62 5.23 16.82
N GLY A 172 -7.50 4.61 17.19
CA GLY A 172 -7.42 3.73 18.34
C GLY A 172 -7.76 4.44 19.66
N GLN A 173 -7.35 5.69 19.83
CA GLN A 173 -7.72 6.48 21.02
C GLN A 173 -9.22 6.78 21.05
N LYS A 174 -9.83 7.14 19.91
CA LYS A 174 -11.28 7.35 19.82
C LYS A 174 -12.05 6.08 20.16
N GLU A 175 -11.60 4.93 19.66
CA GLU A 175 -12.24 3.63 19.95
C GLU A 175 -12.18 3.31 21.45
N ILE A 176 -11.04 3.56 22.11
CA ILE A 176 -10.92 3.40 23.56
C ILE A 176 -11.87 4.34 24.31
N ASP A 177 -11.91 5.62 23.93
CA ASP A 177 -12.81 6.60 24.55
C ASP A 177 -14.29 6.22 24.38
N GLU A 178 -14.66 5.64 23.22
CA GLU A 178 -16.00 5.11 22.97
C GLU A 178 -16.31 3.86 23.80
N CYS A 179 -15.36 2.93 23.92
CA CYS A 179 -15.47 1.77 24.79
C CYS A 179 -15.64 2.17 26.26
N ASP A 180 -14.88 3.16 26.74
CA ASP A 180 -14.98 3.65 28.12
C ASP A 180 -16.35 4.29 28.39
N ARG A 181 -16.87 5.10 27.46
CA ARG A 181 -18.24 5.65 27.55
C ARG A 181 -19.31 4.57 27.52
N LEU A 182 -19.15 3.55 26.69
CA LEU A 182 -20.09 2.43 26.63
C LEU A 182 -20.05 1.64 27.93
N LYS A 183 -18.87 1.41 28.50
CA LYS A 183 -18.69 0.75 29.79
C LYS A 183 -19.40 1.51 30.91
N GLU A 184 -19.23 2.82 30.99
CA GLU A 184 -19.92 3.67 31.97
C GLU A 184 -21.44 3.53 31.85
N ARG A 185 -21.98 3.61 30.63
CA ARG A 185 -23.43 3.43 30.37
C ARG A 185 -23.93 2.03 30.76
N VAL A 186 -23.13 0.99 30.55
CA VAL A 186 -23.47 -0.38 30.96
C VAL A 186 -23.42 -0.53 32.48
N GLU A 187 -22.43 0.06 33.16
CA GLU A 187 -22.35 0.07 34.62
C GLU A 187 -23.55 0.79 35.25
N GLU A 188 -23.93 1.97 34.74
CA GLU A 188 -25.15 2.69 35.14
C GLU A 188 -26.39 1.82 34.95
N PHE A 189 -26.54 1.18 33.78
CA PHE A 189 -27.68 0.30 33.51
C PHE A 189 -27.75 -0.91 34.44
N LEU A 190 -26.60 -1.52 34.73
CA LEU A 190 -26.51 -2.63 35.68
C LEU A 190 -26.85 -2.19 37.11
N GLN A 191 -26.45 -0.98 37.51
CA GLN A 191 -26.81 -0.40 38.80
C GLN A 191 -28.31 -0.10 38.91
N ASP A 192 -28.91 0.46 37.85
CA ASP A 192 -30.36 0.70 37.77
C ASP A 192 -31.16 -0.61 37.81
N MET A 193 -30.71 -1.66 37.13
CA MET A 193 -31.34 -2.98 37.24
C MET A 193 -31.12 -3.65 38.60
N GLY A 194 -29.93 -3.50 39.20
CA GLY A 194 -29.63 -4.04 40.54
C GLY A 194 -30.47 -3.37 41.64
N THR A 195 -30.78 -2.08 41.49
CA THR A 195 -31.69 -1.36 42.39
C THR A 195 -33.16 -1.70 42.12
N ALA A 196 -33.57 -1.90 40.87
CA ALA A 196 -34.92 -2.35 40.52
C ALA A 196 -35.18 -3.84 40.85
N GLY A 197 -34.12 -4.64 40.93
CA GLY A 197 -34.13 -6.08 41.18
C GLY A 197 -33.91 -6.48 42.64
N SER A 198 -33.98 -5.54 43.59
CA SER A 198 -34.08 -5.86 45.01
C SER A 198 -35.54 -5.81 45.45
N PRO A 199 -36.36 -6.87 45.22
CA PRO A 199 -37.47 -7.11 46.10
C PRO A 199 -36.87 -7.50 47.44
N SER A 200 -37.08 -6.66 48.45
CA SER A 200 -36.97 -7.09 49.83
C SER A 200 -37.96 -8.23 50.03
N GLU A 201 -37.51 -9.48 49.84
CA GLU A 201 -38.27 -10.68 50.17
C GLU A 201 -38.32 -10.85 51.69
N ASP A 202 -39.23 -10.10 52.33
CA ASP A 202 -39.95 -10.59 53.51
C ASP A 202 -41.26 -11.23 53.01
N VAL A 203 -41.16 -12.44 52.46
CA VAL A 203 -42.34 -13.25 52.11
C VAL A 203 -42.60 -14.24 53.23
N GLN A 204 -43.45 -13.84 54.18
CA GLN A 204 -44.15 -14.78 55.05
C GLN A 204 -45.18 -15.56 54.21
N ILE A 205 -44.98 -16.87 54.11
CA ILE A 205 -45.90 -17.79 53.44
C ILE A 205 -47.12 -18.06 54.34
N GLN A 206 -48.29 -17.61 53.92
CA GLN A 206 -49.57 -18.24 54.26
C GLN A 206 -50.59 -17.94 53.15
N GLY A 207 -51.01 -18.97 52.40
CA GLY A 207 -52.10 -18.87 51.43
C GLY A 207 -53.47 -19.17 52.07
N PRO A 208 -54.55 -19.31 51.27
CA PRO A 208 -54.75 -18.80 49.90
C PRO A 208 -56.04 -17.97 49.78
N ALA A 209 -56.03 -16.89 48.99
CA ALA A 209 -57.27 -16.23 48.55
C ALA A 209 -57.19 -15.99 47.04
N ARG A 210 -57.93 -16.82 46.30
CA ARG A 210 -58.22 -16.67 44.87
C ARG A 210 -59.01 -15.38 44.65
N MET A 211 -58.39 -14.34 44.10
CA MET A 211 -59.03 -13.30 43.26
C MET A 211 -58.07 -12.19 42.79
N ASP A 212 -56.84 -12.08 43.30
CA ASP A 212 -55.90 -10.99 42.94
C ASP A 212 -54.81 -11.35 41.90
N ASP A 213 -54.74 -12.60 41.44
CA ASP A 213 -53.66 -13.07 40.56
C ASP A 213 -53.70 -12.44 39.15
N GLU A 214 -54.87 -12.21 38.56
CA GLU A 214 -54.97 -11.61 37.22
C GLU A 214 -54.49 -10.14 37.21
N VAL A 215 -54.85 -9.36 38.23
CA VAL A 215 -54.45 -7.95 38.35
C VAL A 215 -52.95 -7.82 38.64
N SER A 216 -52.40 -8.75 39.42
CA SER A 216 -50.96 -8.82 39.70
C SER A 216 -50.16 -9.24 38.46
N HIS A 217 -50.65 -10.23 37.73
CA HIS A 217 -50.03 -10.72 36.50
C HIS A 217 -50.10 -9.67 35.37
N ASP A 218 -51.21 -8.95 35.22
CA ASP A 218 -51.32 -7.85 34.26
C ASP A 218 -50.38 -6.69 34.60
N ARG A 219 -50.24 -6.33 35.88
CA ARG A 219 -49.27 -5.31 36.31
C ARG A 219 -47.83 -5.75 36.05
N MET A 220 -47.53 -7.03 36.23
CA MET A 220 -46.21 -7.60 35.95
C MET A 220 -45.91 -7.61 34.44
N MET A 221 -46.89 -8.03 33.63
CA MET A 221 -46.81 -8.03 32.17
C MET A 221 -46.70 -6.61 31.61
N GLU A 222 -47.36 -5.63 32.21
CA GLU A 222 -47.27 -4.23 31.79
C GLU A 222 -45.91 -3.61 32.14
N LYS A 223 -45.31 -4.00 33.29
CA LYS A 223 -43.92 -3.63 33.62
C LYS A 223 -42.94 -4.27 32.64
N GLN A 224 -43.13 -5.55 32.29
CA GLN A 224 -42.30 -6.24 31.29
C GLN A 224 -42.45 -5.61 29.91
N ARG A 225 -43.67 -5.24 29.49
CA ARG A 225 -43.90 -4.53 28.22
C ARG A 225 -43.26 -3.14 28.20
N LYS A 226 -43.31 -2.39 29.31
CA LYS A 226 -42.62 -1.09 29.43
C LYS A 226 -41.10 -1.25 29.37
N LEU A 227 -40.55 -2.30 29.98
CA LEU A 227 -39.14 -2.64 29.91
C LEU A 227 -38.71 -3.00 28.48
N TRP A 228 -39.50 -3.84 27.79
CA TRP A 228 -39.27 -4.21 26.39
C TRP A 228 -39.38 -3.02 25.42
N ASN A 229 -40.34 -2.11 25.63
CA ASN A 229 -40.43 -0.90 24.82
C ASN A 229 -39.23 0.03 25.03
N ARG A 230 -38.70 0.14 26.25
CA ARG A 230 -37.51 0.95 26.53
C ARG A 230 -36.25 0.39 25.88
N ILE A 231 -36.14 -0.93 25.78
CA ILE A 231 -35.05 -1.61 25.08
C ILE A 231 -35.12 -1.34 23.57
N HIS A 232 -36.34 -1.31 23.00
CA HIS A 232 -36.52 -1.12 21.57
C HIS A 232 -36.29 0.34 21.11
N ASP A 233 -36.59 1.32 21.96
CA ASP A 233 -36.35 2.75 21.68
C ASP A 233 -34.85 3.15 21.64
N MET A 234 -33.94 2.26 22.03
CA MET A 234 -32.49 2.51 22.04
C MET A 234 -31.70 1.69 21.01
N THR A 235 -32.37 0.89 20.17
CA THR A 235 -31.75 0.24 18.99
C THR A 235 -31.85 1.16 17.78
#